data_AF-A0A6J8BN86-F1
#
_entry.id   AF-A0A6J8BN86-F1
#
_cell.length_a   1.000
_cell.length_b   1.000
_cell.length_c   1.000
_cell.angle_alpha   90.00
_cell.angle_beta   90.00
_cell.angle_gamma   90.00
#
_symmetry.space_group_name_H-M   'P 1'
#
loop_
_entity.id
_entity.type
_entity.pdbx_description
1 polymer ?
#
loop_
_entity_poly.entity_id
_entity_poly.type
_entity_poly.pdbx_seq_one_letter_code
_entity_poly.pdbx_strand_id
1 'polypeptide(L)'
;MNRHIRTMHGLSEIENDTSGDDESQASVSSEDLDTDNDGEETHSETDSTLSDDSGDEFDEARVKGWNNTDSEEDSNDPWDVIVSQTFDTFNSKYQKEVNKLTEDGDDETDARTTVYDEFIPIFRKDIASKYLNRILWYDRMKMNPIHKKIRNTVKRLQQEEEYDEDEAWKYAVKKRKFLFDDLLKTYSPPEIDEI
;
A
#
# COMPACT_ATOMS: atom_id res chain seq x y z
N MET A 1 5.89 -36.28 41.23
CA MET A 1 6.40 -35.27 42.19
C MET A 1 7.78 -34.82 41.73
N ASN A 2 7.93 -33.52 41.51
CA ASN A 2 9.11 -32.82 41.04
C ASN A 2 10.33 -33.01 41.97
N ARG A 3 11.56 -32.95 41.41
CA ARG A 3 12.48 -31.79 41.51
C ARG A 3 13.80 -32.05 40.76
N HIS A 4 14.11 -31.16 39.81
CA HIS A 4 15.47 -30.77 39.41
C HIS A 4 16.20 -30.06 40.55
N ILE A 5 17.55 -30.06 40.57
CA ILE A 5 18.54 -28.94 40.71
C ILE A 5 19.93 -29.61 40.53
N ARG A 6 20.84 -29.34 39.56
CA ARG A 6 21.62 -28.16 39.09
C ARG A 6 22.87 -27.82 39.93
N THR A 7 24.04 -27.80 39.26
CA THR A 7 25.26 -26.96 39.53
C THR A 7 26.06 -27.25 40.83
N MET A 8 27.36 -26.97 40.98
CA MET A 8 28.37 -26.12 40.31
C MET A 8 29.78 -26.66 40.65
N HIS A 9 30.75 -26.22 39.85
CA HIS A 9 32.20 -26.33 39.99
C HIS A 9 32.78 -26.11 41.41
N GLY A 10 33.79 -26.92 41.75
CA GLY A 10 34.78 -26.65 42.79
C GLY A 10 36.13 -26.29 42.17
N LEU A 11 36.72 -25.21 42.69
CA LEU A 11 38.00 -24.60 42.35
C LEU A 11 39.17 -25.33 43.05
N SER A 12 40.35 -25.31 42.43
CA SER A 12 41.68 -25.38 43.09
C SER A 12 42.69 -24.74 42.13
N GLU A 13 43.09 -23.50 42.39
CA GLU A 13 44.34 -23.14 43.10
C GLU A 13 45.59 -23.33 42.24
N ILE A 14 46.16 -22.22 41.75
CA ILE A 14 47.62 -21.98 41.79
C ILE A 14 47.84 -20.49 42.09
N GLU A 15 48.57 -20.25 43.17
CA GLU A 15 49.03 -18.98 43.72
C GLU A 15 50.35 -18.49 43.09
N ASN A 16 50.68 -17.24 43.44
CA ASN A 16 51.96 -16.51 43.35
C ASN A 16 52.33 -15.96 41.95
N ASP A 17 52.73 -14.69 41.81
CA ASP A 17 53.72 -13.99 42.63
C ASP A 17 53.53 -12.45 42.60
N THR A 18 54.29 -11.79 43.46
CA THR A 18 54.10 -10.51 44.15
C THR A 18 54.89 -9.33 43.55
N SER A 19 54.68 -8.14 44.16
CA SER A 19 55.37 -6.83 44.00
C SER A 19 54.73 -5.86 42.98
N GLY A 20 54.45 -4.59 43.28
CA GLY A 20 54.58 -3.77 44.49
C GLY A 20 54.15 -2.33 44.13
N ASP A 21 53.36 -1.72 45.01
CA ASP A 21 53.21 -0.28 45.35
C ASP A 21 53.19 0.80 44.24
N ASP A 22 52.10 1.58 44.14
CA ASP A 22 52.05 2.94 44.72
C ASP A 22 50.63 3.57 44.59
N GLU A 23 50.18 4.20 45.68
CA GLU A 23 48.94 4.96 45.83
C GLU A 23 49.10 6.38 45.22
N SER A 24 48.09 7.00 44.61
CA SER A 24 47.30 8.11 45.19
C SER A 24 46.48 8.73 44.04
N GLN A 25 45.14 8.76 44.07
CA GLN A 25 44.25 9.75 44.69
C GLN A 25 44.27 11.18 44.10
N ALA A 26 43.06 11.59 43.65
CA ALA A 26 42.50 12.95 43.58
C ALA A 26 43.08 13.90 42.48
N SER A 27 42.37 14.85 41.86
CA SER A 27 41.07 15.49 42.11
C SER A 27 40.70 16.39 40.90
N VAL A 28 39.40 16.42 40.57
CA VAL A 28 38.50 17.50 40.08
C VAL A 28 38.97 18.83 39.43
N SER A 29 38.01 19.37 38.65
CA SER A 29 37.74 20.77 38.21
C SER A 29 38.42 21.23 36.91
N SER A 30 37.81 22.05 36.04
CA SER A 30 36.45 22.55 35.73
C SER A 30 36.63 23.60 34.59
N GLU A 31 35.52 24.15 34.08
CA GLU A 31 35.40 25.37 33.23
C GLU A 31 35.48 25.12 31.71
N ASP A 32 34.34 25.14 30.98
CA ASP A 32 33.44 26.26 30.63
C ASP A 32 34.00 27.12 29.49
N LEU A 33 33.33 27.09 28.33
CA LEU A 33 33.13 28.28 27.50
C LEU A 33 31.84 28.11 26.66
N ASP A 34 30.83 28.86 27.11
CA ASP A 34 29.63 29.25 26.38
C ASP A 34 29.96 30.05 25.10
N THR A 35 29.12 29.94 24.08
CA THR A 35 28.92 31.05 23.15
C THR A 35 27.47 31.05 22.68
N ASP A 36 26.67 31.85 23.39
CA ASP A 36 25.42 32.41 22.91
C ASP A 36 25.68 33.36 21.74
N ASN A 37 24.90 33.23 20.66
CA ASN A 37 24.69 34.32 19.72
C ASN A 37 23.20 34.40 19.36
N ASP A 38 22.54 35.28 20.09
CA ASP A 38 21.18 35.78 19.91
C ASP A 38 21.16 36.82 18.77
N GLY A 39 20.09 36.84 17.95
CA GLY A 39 20.03 37.81 16.85
C GLY A 39 18.94 37.59 15.80
N GLU A 40 17.72 37.99 16.17
CA GLU A 40 16.70 38.67 15.35
C GLU A 40 15.92 37.94 14.24
N GLU A 41 14.59 38.01 14.42
CA GLU A 41 13.53 37.79 13.45
C GLU A 41 13.67 38.65 12.19
N THR A 42 13.46 38.05 11.02
CA THR A 42 12.82 38.75 9.91
C THR A 42 11.81 37.82 9.23
N HIS A 43 10.52 38.18 9.37
CA HIS A 43 9.47 37.73 8.48
C HIS A 43 9.78 38.21 7.06
N SER A 44 9.88 37.27 6.11
CA SER A 44 9.89 37.57 4.68
C SER A 44 8.86 36.69 4.01
N GLU A 45 7.65 37.23 3.90
CA GLU A 45 6.66 36.79 2.92
C GLU A 45 7.23 37.05 1.53
N THR A 46 7.78 36.03 0.88
CA THR A 46 7.97 36.04 -0.57
C THR A 46 6.75 35.40 -1.20
N ASP A 47 5.79 36.26 -1.51
CA ASP A 47 4.87 36.15 -2.63
C ASP A 47 5.65 35.65 -3.87
N SER A 48 5.44 34.38 -4.21
CA SER A 48 5.79 33.82 -5.51
C SER A 48 4.49 33.41 -6.18
N THR A 49 3.82 34.42 -6.73
CA THR A 49 2.86 34.29 -7.82
C THR A 49 3.55 33.65 -9.02
N LEU A 50 3.63 32.31 -9.02
CA LEU A 50 3.82 31.54 -10.25
C LEU A 50 2.44 31.33 -10.88
N SER A 51 1.95 32.42 -11.48
CA SER A 51 1.08 32.30 -12.64
C SER A 51 2.01 32.06 -13.83
N ASP A 52 1.90 30.92 -14.48
CA ASP A 52 1.46 30.84 -15.88
C ASP A 52 1.92 29.54 -16.54
N ASP A 53 0.97 28.97 -17.26
CA ASP A 53 1.15 28.18 -18.48
C ASP A 53 2.11 26.98 -18.45
N SER A 54 1.58 25.86 -17.97
CA SER A 54 1.79 24.60 -18.68
C SER A 54 0.43 24.12 -19.13
N GLY A 55 0.02 24.54 -20.32
CA GLY A 55 -0.97 23.81 -21.11
C GLY A 55 -0.51 22.36 -21.21
N ASP A 56 -1.03 21.54 -20.29
CA ASP A 56 -0.97 20.10 -20.39
C ASP A 56 -1.84 19.77 -21.59
N GLU A 57 -1.16 19.66 -22.74
CA GLU A 57 -1.64 18.98 -23.92
C GLU A 57 -2.00 17.58 -23.45
N PHE A 58 -3.22 17.47 -22.92
CA PHE A 58 -3.85 16.21 -22.62
C PHE A 58 -4.03 15.57 -23.99
N ASP A 59 -2.97 14.88 -24.43
CA ASP A 59 -3.04 13.85 -25.44
C ASP A 59 -4.38 13.18 -25.21
N GLU A 60 -5.27 13.24 -26.20
CA GLU A 60 -6.56 12.57 -26.17
C GLU A 60 -6.27 11.10 -25.89
N ALA A 61 -6.17 10.77 -24.61
CA ALA A 61 -5.89 9.47 -24.10
C ALA A 61 -7.17 8.73 -24.38
N ARG A 62 -7.19 8.14 -25.59
CA ARG A 62 -8.24 7.33 -26.19
C ARG A 62 -9.18 6.88 -25.10
N VAL A 63 -10.22 7.67 -24.85
CA VAL A 63 -11.16 7.39 -23.77
C VAL A 63 -11.75 6.07 -24.18
N LYS A 64 -11.39 4.98 -23.48
CA LYS A 64 -12.01 3.69 -23.69
C LYS A 64 -13.47 3.93 -23.36
N GLY A 65 -14.27 4.09 -24.42
CA GLY A 65 -15.70 4.26 -24.28
C GLY A 65 -16.23 3.10 -23.46
N TRP A 66 -17.30 3.34 -22.72
CA TRP A 66 -17.99 2.34 -21.89
C TRP A 66 -18.20 0.99 -22.60
N ASN A 67 -18.32 1.01 -23.94
CA ASN A 67 -18.55 -0.17 -24.78
C ASN A 67 -17.29 -0.74 -25.47
N ASN A 68 -16.07 -0.38 -25.07
CA ASN A 68 -14.87 -0.99 -25.64
C ASN A 68 -14.58 -2.34 -24.97
N THR A 69 -15.53 -3.27 -25.11
CA THR A 69 -15.45 -4.67 -24.66
C THR A 69 -14.73 -5.58 -25.65
N ASP A 70 -14.21 -5.05 -26.76
CA ASP A 70 -13.67 -5.86 -27.87
C ASP A 70 -12.14 -5.82 -27.98
N SER A 71 -11.46 -5.70 -26.84
CA SER A 71 -10.07 -6.11 -26.73
C SER A 71 -10.02 -7.25 -25.73
N GLU A 72 -10.16 -8.49 -26.23
CA GLU A 72 -9.80 -9.71 -25.49
C GLU A 72 -8.30 -9.78 -25.14
N GLU A 73 -7.56 -8.72 -25.41
CA GLU A 73 -6.28 -8.46 -24.76
C GLU A 73 -6.58 -7.97 -23.35
N ASP A 74 -6.63 -8.95 -22.43
CA ASP A 74 -6.73 -8.89 -20.98
C ASP A 74 -5.95 -7.66 -20.45
N SER A 75 -6.58 -6.48 -20.50
CA SER A 75 -5.89 -5.24 -20.19
C SER A 75 -5.69 -5.23 -18.69
N ASN A 76 -4.50 -5.65 -18.29
CA ASN A 76 -4.07 -5.72 -16.90
C ASN A 76 -3.86 -4.31 -16.31
N ASP A 77 -4.52 -3.29 -16.85
CA ASP A 77 -4.51 -1.93 -16.33
C ASP A 77 -5.36 -1.90 -15.05
N PRO A 78 -4.75 -1.62 -13.88
CA PRO A 78 -5.48 -1.52 -12.63
C PRO A 78 -6.57 -0.43 -12.65
N TRP A 79 -6.48 0.57 -13.54
CA TRP A 79 -7.51 1.60 -13.68
C TRP A 79 -8.78 1.08 -14.34
N ASP A 80 -8.68 0.16 -15.30
CA ASP A 80 -9.86 -0.44 -15.95
C ASP A 80 -10.78 -1.08 -14.90
N VAL A 81 -10.21 -1.77 -13.91
CA VAL A 81 -10.97 -2.38 -12.82
C VAL A 81 -11.72 -1.35 -11.98
N ILE A 82 -11.06 -0.23 -11.63
CA ILE A 82 -11.67 0.81 -10.78
C ILE A 82 -12.76 1.56 -11.55
N VAL A 83 -12.47 1.96 -12.78
CA VAL A 83 -13.40 2.74 -13.63
C VAL A 83 -14.62 1.89 -13.97
N SER A 84 -14.43 0.64 -14.39
CA SER A 84 -15.54 -0.27 -14.73
C SER A 84 -16.45 -0.49 -13.54
N GLN A 85 -15.88 -0.74 -12.34
CA GLN A 85 -16.67 -0.87 -11.12
C GLN A 85 -17.48 0.39 -10.77
N THR A 86 -16.92 1.58 -11.02
CA THR A 86 -17.66 2.83 -10.84
C THR A 86 -18.80 2.94 -11.84
N PHE A 87 -18.56 2.70 -13.13
CA PHE A 87 -19.62 2.75 -14.15
C PHE A 87 -20.71 1.73 -13.90
N ASP A 88 -20.38 0.49 -13.51
CA ASP A 88 -21.36 -0.53 -13.13
C ASP A 88 -22.22 -0.09 -11.94
N THR A 89 -21.59 0.54 -10.94
CA THR A 89 -22.28 1.03 -9.73
C THR A 89 -23.34 2.08 -10.09
N PHE A 90 -23.06 2.94 -11.06
CA PHE A 90 -23.95 4.05 -11.44
C PHE A 90 -24.74 3.81 -12.72
N ASN A 91 -24.53 2.69 -13.43
CA ASN A 91 -25.11 2.41 -14.74
C ASN A 91 -26.62 2.61 -14.75
N SER A 92 -27.33 1.98 -13.80
CA SER A 92 -28.80 2.08 -13.73
C SER A 92 -29.28 3.51 -13.55
N LYS A 93 -28.58 4.33 -12.76
CA LYS A 93 -28.96 5.73 -12.54
C LYS A 93 -28.65 6.58 -13.78
N TYR A 94 -27.47 6.40 -14.36
CA TYR A 94 -27.06 7.09 -15.57
C TYR A 94 -28.05 6.85 -16.71
N GLN A 95 -28.40 5.58 -16.99
CA GLN A 95 -29.33 5.23 -18.07
C GLN A 95 -30.73 5.82 -17.83
N LYS A 96 -31.17 5.93 -16.58
CA LYS A 96 -32.46 6.58 -16.25
C LYS A 96 -32.45 8.08 -16.58
N GLU A 97 -31.39 8.79 -16.24
CA GLU A 97 -31.30 10.23 -16.55
C GLU A 97 -31.15 10.47 -18.06
N VAL A 98 -30.40 9.62 -18.77
CA VAL A 98 -30.30 9.68 -20.25
C VAL A 98 -31.67 9.46 -20.88
N ASN A 99 -32.38 8.40 -20.49
CA ASN A 99 -33.70 8.11 -21.04
C ASN A 99 -34.70 9.24 -20.80
N LYS A 100 -34.62 9.90 -19.64
CA LYS A 100 -35.48 11.04 -19.32
C LYS A 100 -35.27 12.21 -20.29
N LEU A 101 -34.02 12.58 -20.57
CA LEU A 101 -33.72 13.64 -21.55
C LEU A 101 -34.13 13.24 -22.97
N THR A 102 -33.91 11.99 -23.36
CA THR A 102 -34.36 11.48 -24.66
C THR A 102 -35.89 11.48 -24.80
N GLU A 103 -36.61 11.14 -23.72
CA GLU A 103 -38.09 11.23 -23.67
C GLU A 103 -38.60 12.68 -23.75
N ASP A 104 -37.84 13.63 -23.20
CA ASP A 104 -38.13 15.07 -23.25
C ASP A 104 -37.81 15.69 -24.63
N GLY A 105 -37.18 14.91 -25.53
CA GLY A 105 -36.98 15.25 -26.95
C GLY A 105 -35.55 15.58 -27.36
N ASP A 106 -34.58 15.42 -26.46
CA ASP A 106 -33.16 15.61 -26.77
C ASP A 106 -32.63 14.46 -27.66
N ASP A 107 -31.61 14.76 -28.48
CA ASP A 107 -30.88 13.72 -29.20
C ASP A 107 -30.15 12.81 -28.20
N GLU A 108 -30.17 11.49 -28.45
CA GLU A 108 -29.59 10.51 -27.53
C GLU A 108 -28.10 10.76 -27.26
N THR A 109 -27.35 11.25 -28.26
CA THR A 109 -25.91 11.52 -28.09
C THR A 109 -25.66 12.77 -27.24
N ASP A 110 -26.47 13.81 -27.43
CA ASP A 110 -26.41 15.04 -26.63
C ASP A 110 -26.88 14.80 -25.19
N ALA A 111 -27.95 14.00 -25.01
CA ALA A 111 -28.45 13.57 -23.72
C ALA A 111 -27.39 12.78 -22.93
N ARG A 112 -26.73 11.82 -23.58
CA ARG A 112 -25.63 11.05 -22.98
C ARG A 112 -24.48 11.95 -22.56
N THR A 113 -24.06 12.87 -23.42
CA THR A 113 -22.95 13.79 -23.12
C THR A 113 -23.29 14.69 -21.94
N THR A 114 -24.49 15.26 -21.94
CA THR A 114 -24.99 16.11 -20.85
C THR A 114 -25.02 15.39 -19.51
N VAL A 115 -25.62 14.19 -19.47
CA VAL A 115 -25.68 13.38 -18.24
C VAL A 115 -24.28 12.94 -17.81
N TYR A 116 -23.39 12.62 -18.74
CA TYR A 116 -22.02 12.26 -18.42
C TYR A 116 -21.30 13.40 -17.69
N ASP A 117 -21.37 14.62 -18.23
CA ASP A 117 -20.75 15.80 -17.64
C ASP A 117 -21.29 16.08 -16.23
N GLU A 118 -22.60 15.92 -16.02
CA GLU A 118 -23.23 16.03 -14.70
C GLU A 118 -22.75 14.95 -13.72
N PHE A 119 -22.43 13.75 -14.22
CA PHE A 119 -21.98 12.63 -13.41
C PHE A 119 -20.48 12.63 -13.13
N ILE A 120 -19.67 13.42 -13.85
CA ILE A 120 -18.21 13.52 -13.64
C ILE A 120 -17.84 13.70 -12.15
N PRO A 121 -18.44 14.63 -11.38
CA PRO A 121 -18.11 14.81 -9.97
C PRO A 121 -18.43 13.56 -9.12
N ILE A 122 -19.50 12.84 -9.47
CA ILE A 122 -19.93 11.63 -8.78
C ILE A 122 -18.94 10.49 -9.08
N PHE A 123 -18.60 10.29 -10.35
CA PHE A 123 -17.62 9.30 -10.78
C PHE A 123 -16.25 9.54 -10.14
N ARG A 124 -15.75 10.77 -10.18
CA ARG A 124 -14.46 11.14 -9.56
C ARG A 124 -14.42 10.78 -8.09
N LYS A 125 -15.47 11.11 -7.33
CA LYS A 125 -15.56 10.80 -5.90
C LYS A 125 -15.52 9.29 -5.63
N ASP A 126 -16.25 8.51 -6.43
CA ASP A 126 -16.32 7.07 -6.27
C ASP A 126 -15.02 6.37 -6.68
N ILE A 127 -14.42 6.77 -7.80
CA ILE A 127 -13.09 6.33 -8.25
C ILE A 127 -12.05 6.59 -7.16
N ALA A 128 -12.00 7.81 -6.61
CA ALA A 128 -11.07 8.17 -5.54
C ALA A 128 -11.26 7.29 -4.29
N SER A 129 -12.51 7.02 -3.89
CA SER A 129 -12.84 6.14 -2.78
C SER A 129 -12.38 4.71 -3.02
N LYS A 130 -12.66 4.14 -4.20
CA LYS A 130 -12.24 2.79 -4.57
C LYS A 130 -10.71 2.68 -4.63
N TYR A 131 -10.03 3.67 -5.22
CA TYR A 131 -8.57 3.73 -5.26
C TYR A 131 -7.97 3.75 -3.85
N LEU A 132 -8.47 4.61 -2.97
CA LEU A 132 -8.04 4.66 -1.57
C LEU A 132 -8.21 3.31 -0.86
N ASN A 133 -9.37 2.67 -1.04
CA ASN A 133 -9.62 1.35 -0.48
C ASN A 133 -8.63 0.29 -1.00
N ARG A 134 -8.26 0.34 -2.28
CA ARG A 134 -7.25 -0.55 -2.87
C ARG A 134 -5.88 -0.33 -2.25
N ILE A 135 -5.43 0.92 -2.07
CA ILE A 135 -4.16 1.23 -1.40
C ILE A 135 -4.17 0.69 0.03
N LEU A 136 -5.19 1.04 0.81
CA LEU A 136 -5.28 0.62 2.21
C LEU A 136 -5.33 -0.91 2.34
N TRP A 137 -6.04 -1.59 1.45
CA TRP A 137 -6.06 -3.05 1.40
C TRP A 137 -4.67 -3.61 1.06
N TYR A 138 -3.98 -3.05 0.06
CA TYR A 138 -2.64 -3.49 -0.32
C TYR A 138 -1.63 -3.31 0.81
N ASP A 139 -1.67 -2.19 1.53
CA ASP A 139 -0.78 -1.94 2.68
C ASP A 139 -1.05 -2.91 3.84
N ARG A 140 -2.33 -3.22 4.11
CA ARG A 140 -2.68 -4.28 5.07
C ARG A 140 -2.18 -5.64 4.61
N MET A 141 -2.28 -5.94 3.31
CA MET A 141 -1.78 -7.18 2.73
C MET A 141 -0.25 -7.30 2.85
N LYS A 142 0.52 -6.22 2.68
CA LYS A 142 1.98 -6.24 2.93
C LYS A 142 2.32 -6.68 4.34
N MET A 143 1.48 -6.34 5.33
CA MET A 143 1.68 -6.72 6.72
C MET A 143 1.21 -8.14 7.05
N ASN A 144 0.36 -8.74 6.21
CA ASN A 144 -0.24 -10.04 6.43
C ASN A 144 0.82 -11.19 6.46
N PRO A 145 0.79 -12.08 7.46
CA PRO A 145 1.78 -13.16 7.57
C PRO A 145 1.80 -14.15 6.40
N ILE A 146 0.65 -14.47 5.80
CA ILE A 146 0.56 -15.37 4.63
C ILE A 146 1.20 -14.67 3.43
N HIS A 147 0.82 -13.42 3.18
CA HIS A 147 1.41 -12.63 2.09
C HIS A 147 2.93 -12.51 2.25
N LYS A 148 3.45 -12.22 3.45
CA LYS A 148 4.90 -12.18 3.73
C LYS A 148 5.61 -13.50 3.39
N LYS A 149 5.03 -14.64 3.77
CA LYS A 149 5.60 -15.97 3.45
C LYS A 149 5.64 -16.23 1.93
N ILE A 150 4.59 -15.82 1.22
CA ILE A 150 4.54 -15.93 -0.25
C ILE A 150 5.58 -14.98 -0.87
N ARG A 151 5.61 -13.71 -0.48
CA ARG A 151 6.58 -12.71 -0.98
C ARG A 151 8.03 -13.12 -0.74
N ASN A 152 8.35 -13.71 0.41
CA ASN A 152 9.70 -14.26 0.66
C ASN A 152 10.03 -15.41 -0.29
N THR A 153 9.04 -16.23 -0.66
CA THR A 153 9.23 -17.30 -1.65
C THR A 153 9.45 -16.72 -3.04
N VAL A 154 8.70 -15.68 -3.44
CA VAL A 154 8.91 -14.92 -4.69
C VAL A 154 10.34 -14.40 -4.77
N LYS A 155 10.80 -13.68 -3.74
CA LYS A 155 12.18 -13.14 -3.71
C LYS A 155 13.23 -14.22 -3.90
N ARG A 156 13.05 -15.38 -3.26
CA ARG A 156 13.98 -16.52 -3.40
C ARG A 156 13.99 -17.07 -4.82
N LEU A 157 12.83 -17.21 -5.46
CA LEU A 157 12.73 -17.68 -6.85
C LEU A 157 13.43 -16.73 -7.83
N GLN A 158 13.25 -15.42 -7.64
CA GLN A 158 13.91 -14.41 -8.47
C GLN A 158 15.43 -14.42 -8.27
N GLN A 159 15.92 -14.65 -7.05
CA GLN A 159 17.36 -14.60 -6.72
C GLN A 159 18.12 -15.89 -7.03
N GLU A 160 17.51 -17.06 -6.78
CA GLU A 160 18.18 -18.37 -6.88
C GLU A 160 17.86 -19.10 -8.19
N GLU A 161 16.68 -18.85 -8.75
CA GLU A 161 16.13 -19.64 -9.86
C GLU A 161 15.85 -18.78 -11.10
N GLU A 162 16.18 -17.47 -11.08
CA GLU A 162 16.04 -16.50 -12.18
C GLU A 162 14.63 -16.35 -12.78
N TYR A 163 13.59 -16.61 -11.99
CA TYR A 163 12.20 -16.43 -12.43
C TYR A 163 11.88 -14.95 -12.64
N ASP A 164 11.08 -14.63 -13.67
CA ASP A 164 10.47 -13.30 -13.79
C ASP A 164 9.46 -13.05 -12.65
N GLU A 165 9.00 -11.80 -12.49
CA GLU A 165 8.09 -11.45 -11.39
C GLU A 165 6.78 -12.26 -11.43
N ASP A 166 6.14 -12.36 -12.59
CA ASP A 166 4.84 -13.01 -12.73
C ASP A 166 4.94 -14.53 -12.57
N GLU A 167 5.96 -15.15 -13.14
CA GLU A 167 6.28 -16.57 -12.98
C GLU A 167 6.60 -16.88 -11.52
N ALA A 168 7.39 -16.04 -10.85
CA ALA A 168 7.73 -16.20 -9.44
C ALA A 168 6.48 -16.10 -8.55
N TRP A 169 5.58 -15.15 -8.81
CA TRP A 169 4.30 -15.04 -8.10
C TRP A 169 3.43 -16.28 -8.30
N LYS A 170 3.21 -16.70 -9.55
CA LYS A 170 2.41 -17.89 -9.90
C LYS A 170 2.96 -19.13 -9.21
N TYR A 171 4.27 -19.35 -9.28
CA TYR A 171 4.91 -20.50 -8.66
C TYR A 171 4.88 -20.44 -7.12
N ALA A 172 5.16 -19.28 -6.52
CA ALA A 172 5.14 -19.11 -5.06
C ALA A 172 3.76 -19.40 -4.45
N VAL A 173 2.69 -18.90 -5.08
CA VAL A 173 1.31 -19.17 -4.66
C VAL A 173 1.01 -20.67 -4.72
N LYS A 174 1.37 -21.33 -5.83
CA LYS A 174 1.20 -22.79 -5.99
C LYS A 174 1.97 -23.60 -4.95
N LYS A 175 3.24 -23.24 -4.69
CA LYS A 175 4.12 -23.91 -3.71
C LYS A 175 3.64 -23.73 -2.28
N ARG A 176 3.03 -22.59 -1.96
CA ARG A 176 2.54 -22.25 -0.61
C ARG A 176 1.04 -22.47 -0.43
N LYS A 177 0.39 -23.28 -1.27
CA LYS A 177 -1.07 -23.48 -1.25
C LYS A 177 -1.64 -23.87 0.12
N PHE A 178 -0.86 -24.62 0.91
CA PHE A 178 -1.23 -25.04 2.27
C PHE A 178 -1.50 -23.86 3.23
N LEU A 179 -0.94 -22.67 2.95
CA LEU A 179 -1.26 -21.47 3.73
C LEU A 179 -2.71 -21.04 3.54
N PHE A 180 -3.29 -21.28 2.36
CA PHE A 180 -4.71 -21.04 2.11
C PHE A 180 -5.57 -22.15 2.73
N ASP A 181 -5.10 -23.40 2.73
CA ASP A 181 -5.78 -24.49 3.45
C ASP A 181 -5.90 -24.18 4.94
N ASP A 182 -4.84 -23.65 5.55
CA ASP A 182 -4.85 -23.19 6.95
C ASP A 182 -5.74 -21.96 7.15
N LEU A 183 -5.75 -21.03 6.18
CA LEU A 183 -6.66 -19.89 6.20
C LEU A 183 -8.12 -20.37 6.22
N LEU A 184 -8.50 -21.29 5.33
CA LEU A 184 -9.87 -21.78 5.22
C LEU A 184 -10.37 -22.49 6.49
N LYS A 185 -9.47 -23.08 7.30
CA LYS A 185 -9.85 -23.63 8.62
C LYS A 185 -10.29 -22.57 9.62
N THR A 186 -9.94 -21.31 9.40
CA THR A 186 -10.30 -20.19 10.28
C THR A 186 -11.59 -19.49 9.88
N TYR A 187 -12.13 -19.77 8.69
CA TYR A 187 -13.38 -19.19 8.21
C TYR A 187 -14.49 -20.24 8.21
N SER A 188 -15.71 -19.82 8.55
CA SER A 188 -16.88 -20.67 8.40
C SER A 188 -17.26 -20.81 6.92
N PRO A 189 -17.69 -21.99 6.47
CA PRO A 189 -18.40 -22.12 5.20
C PRO A 189 -19.63 -21.19 5.16
N PRO A 190 -20.05 -20.74 3.97
CA PRO A 190 -21.28 -19.99 3.81
C PRO A 190 -22.48 -20.85 4.22
N GLU A 191 -23.43 -20.25 4.94
CA GLU A 191 -24.71 -20.87 5.24
C GLU A 191 -25.52 -20.98 3.95
N ILE A 192 -26.08 -22.15 3.68
CA ILE A 192 -27.00 -22.34 2.55
C ILE A 192 -28.39 -22.06 3.11
N ASP A 193 -28.97 -20.93 2.71
CA ASP A 193 -30.39 -20.68 2.96
C ASP A 193 -31.19 -21.71 2.15
N GLU A 194 -31.91 -22.60 2.83
CA GLU A 194 -32.86 -23.51 2.18
C GLU A 194 -33.94 -22.68 1.48
N ILE A 195 -33.98 -22.76 0.14
CA ILE A 195 -34.95 -22.08 -0.74
C ILE A 195 -36.34 -22.70 -0.60
#